data_AF-A0A453ELQ7-F1
#
_entry.id   AF-A0A453ELQ7-F1
#
_cell.length_a   1.000
_cell.length_b   1.000
_cell.length_c   1.000
_cell.angle_alpha   90.00
_cell.angle_beta   90.00
_cell.angle_gamma   90.00
#
_symmetry.space_group_name_H-M   'P 1'
#
loop_
_entity.id
_entity.type
_entity.pdbx_description
1 polymer ?
#
loop_
_entity_poly.entity_id
_entity_poly.type
_entity_poly.pdbx_seq_one_letter_code
_entity_poly.pdbx_strand_id
1 'polypeptide(L)'
;WTDSCAQRTNSGEQYRWLEKDLAKVDRSVTPWLVAGWHAPWYSTYKAHYREAECMRVAMEELLYSYGLDIVFTGHVHAYERSNRVFNYTLDPCGAVHISVGDGGNREKMATTHADDPGRCPEPLSTPDDFMGGFCAFNFTSGPAAGSFCWDRQPDYSAYRESSFGHGILEVKNETYALWKWHRNQDLYQGAVGDEIYIVREPERCLLKSSIAAYF
;
A
#
# COMPACT_ATOMS: atom_id res chain seq x y z
N TRP A 1 9.00 -13.02 -0.25
CA TRP A 1 9.62 -11.84 0.39
C TRP A 1 10.06 -10.87 -0.69
N THR A 2 9.30 -9.81 -0.93
CA THR A 2 9.71 -8.71 -1.81
C THR A 2 10.62 -7.76 -1.03
N ASP A 3 11.92 -7.94 -1.20
CA ASP A 3 12.97 -7.15 -0.56
C ASP A 3 12.91 -5.68 -1.01
N SER A 4 12.63 -4.75 -0.08
CA SER A 4 12.69 -3.27 -0.23
C SER A 4 14.00 -2.73 -0.79
N CYS A 5 15.07 -3.51 -0.64
CA CYS A 5 16.45 -3.08 -0.80
C CYS A 5 17.18 -3.82 -1.94
N ALA A 6 16.47 -4.52 -2.83
CA ALA A 6 17.05 -5.21 -3.99
C ALA A 6 16.66 -4.52 -5.30
N GLN A 7 17.47 -4.64 -6.36
CA GLN A 7 17.24 -3.97 -7.65
C GLN A 7 15.91 -4.43 -8.32
N ARG A 8 14.96 -3.50 -8.50
CA ARG A 8 13.55 -3.78 -8.85
C ARG A 8 13.10 -3.32 -10.23
N THR A 9 14.05 -2.98 -11.09
CA THR A 9 13.71 -2.61 -12.46
C THR A 9 12.98 -3.78 -13.14
N ASN A 10 12.15 -3.51 -14.14
CA ASN A 10 11.40 -4.54 -14.88
C ASN A 10 12.32 -5.59 -15.56
N SER A 11 13.63 -5.33 -15.58
CA SER A 11 14.69 -6.21 -16.05
C SER A 11 15.39 -7.03 -14.94
N GLY A 12 15.09 -6.78 -13.67
CA GLY A 12 15.76 -7.38 -12.51
C GLY A 12 15.26 -8.78 -12.14
N GLU A 13 16.10 -9.54 -11.45
CA GLU A 13 15.80 -10.93 -11.04
C GLU A 13 14.55 -11.04 -10.16
N GLN A 14 14.33 -10.06 -9.27
CA GLN A 14 13.13 -10.04 -8.41
C GLN A 14 11.84 -9.89 -9.22
N TYR A 15 11.83 -9.02 -10.24
CA TYR A 15 10.65 -8.83 -11.09
C TYR A 15 10.32 -10.09 -11.87
N ARG A 16 11.34 -10.73 -12.49
CA ARG A 16 11.15 -12.00 -13.23
C ARG A 16 10.70 -13.15 -12.32
N TRP A 17 11.23 -13.22 -11.10
CA TRP A 17 10.76 -14.19 -10.11
C TRP A 17 9.30 -13.94 -9.76
N LEU A 18 8.93 -12.68 -9.48
CA LEU A 18 7.57 -12.30 -9.11
C LEU A 18 6.56 -12.64 -10.22
N GLU A 19 6.89 -12.32 -11.47
CA GLU A 19 6.06 -12.69 -12.62
C GLU A 19 5.82 -14.20 -12.70
N LYS A 20 6.87 -15.01 -12.52
CA LYS A 20 6.77 -16.48 -12.52
C LYS A 20 6.03 -17.04 -11.31
N ASP A 21 6.12 -16.37 -10.16
CA ASP A 21 5.42 -16.77 -8.93
C ASP A 21 3.92 -16.52 -9.08
N LEU A 22 3.55 -15.32 -9.52
CA LEU A 22 2.17 -14.93 -9.79
C LEU A 22 1.51 -15.82 -10.84
N ALA A 23 2.22 -16.19 -11.91
CA ALA A 23 1.72 -17.08 -12.95
C ALA A 23 1.36 -18.50 -12.44
N LYS A 24 1.85 -18.91 -11.27
CA LYS A 24 1.56 -20.21 -10.65
C LYS A 24 0.39 -20.15 -9.67
N VAL A 25 -0.11 -18.96 -9.34
CA VAL A 25 -1.20 -18.80 -8.38
C VAL A 25 -2.51 -19.24 -9.02
N ASP A 26 -3.08 -20.32 -8.49
CA ASP A 26 -4.43 -20.75 -8.83
C ASP A 26 -5.42 -20.13 -7.83
N ARG A 27 -6.20 -19.13 -8.28
CA ARG A 27 -7.17 -18.40 -7.45
C ARG A 27 -8.39 -19.25 -7.04
N SER A 28 -8.58 -20.44 -7.60
CA SER A 28 -9.56 -21.42 -7.11
C SER A 28 -9.05 -22.23 -5.92
N VAL A 29 -7.73 -22.33 -5.76
CA VAL A 29 -7.07 -23.05 -4.65
C VAL A 29 -6.64 -22.07 -3.54
N THR A 30 -6.07 -20.92 -3.93
CA THR A 30 -5.70 -19.83 -3.02
C THR A 30 -6.41 -18.54 -3.45
N PRO A 31 -7.67 -18.32 -2.98
CA PRO A 31 -8.48 -17.17 -3.41
C PRO A 31 -7.87 -15.81 -3.04
N TRP A 32 -7.20 -15.74 -1.90
CA TRP A 32 -6.56 -14.53 -1.39
C TRP A 32 -5.12 -14.43 -1.87
N LEU A 33 -4.81 -13.35 -2.58
CA LEU A 33 -3.46 -12.94 -2.92
C LEU A 33 -3.11 -11.71 -2.08
N VAL A 34 -2.16 -11.88 -1.16
CA VAL A 34 -1.73 -10.85 -0.21
C VAL A 34 -0.22 -10.67 -0.32
N ALA A 35 0.24 -9.43 -0.35
CA ALA A 35 1.66 -9.09 -0.43
C ALA A 35 2.14 -8.36 0.82
N GLY A 36 3.44 -8.47 1.10
CA GLY A 36 4.09 -7.75 2.18
C GLY A 36 5.49 -7.31 1.80
N TRP A 37 5.82 -6.05 2.06
CA TRP A 37 7.15 -5.47 1.92
C TRP A 37 7.34 -4.32 2.91
N HIS A 38 8.52 -3.70 2.97
CA HIS A 38 8.82 -2.72 4.01
C HIS A 38 8.18 -1.33 3.75
N ALA A 39 8.54 -0.67 2.65
CA ALA A 39 8.19 0.73 2.39
C ALA A 39 6.78 0.92 1.75
N PRO A 40 5.88 1.71 2.35
CA PRO A 40 4.54 1.95 1.81
C PRO A 40 4.56 2.75 0.51
N TRP A 41 3.66 2.42 -0.41
CA TRP A 41 3.46 3.19 -1.64
C TRP A 41 2.47 4.35 -1.45
N TYR A 42 1.53 4.21 -0.52
CA TYR A 42 0.39 5.10 -0.36
C TYR A 42 0.31 5.76 1.02
N SER A 43 1.42 5.82 1.76
CA SER A 43 1.47 6.60 3.01
C SER A 43 1.21 8.08 2.74
N THR A 44 0.44 8.73 3.61
CA THR A 44 0.17 10.17 3.57
C THR A 44 0.92 10.96 4.63
N TYR A 45 1.69 10.28 5.49
CA TYR A 45 2.61 10.93 6.41
C TYR A 45 3.75 11.62 5.67
N LYS A 46 4.28 12.69 6.26
CA LYS A 46 5.47 13.38 5.75
C LYS A 46 6.71 12.48 5.79
N ALA A 47 6.84 11.67 6.84
CA ALA A 47 7.92 10.70 6.95
C ALA A 47 7.82 9.68 5.82
N HIS A 48 8.89 9.56 5.02
CA HIS A 48 8.98 8.64 3.88
C HIS A 48 7.89 8.85 2.81
N TYR A 49 7.40 10.10 2.67
CA TYR A 49 6.35 10.43 1.70
C TYR A 49 6.82 10.17 0.27
N ARG A 50 6.17 9.23 -0.44
CA ARG A 50 6.50 8.82 -1.82
C ARG A 50 7.94 8.34 -2.01
N GLU A 51 8.58 7.84 -0.94
CA GLU A 51 9.96 7.37 -0.98
C GLU A 51 10.12 6.13 -1.87
N ALA A 52 9.17 5.20 -1.81
CA ALA A 52 9.16 3.97 -2.61
C ALA A 52 8.43 4.11 -3.96
N GLU A 53 8.31 5.33 -4.51
CA GLU A 53 7.54 5.56 -5.74
C GLU A 53 8.09 4.79 -6.93
N CYS A 54 9.42 4.66 -7.05
CA CYS A 54 10.01 3.87 -8.14
C CYS A 54 9.66 2.38 -8.05
N MET A 55 9.50 1.84 -6.83
CA MET A 55 9.01 0.47 -6.65
C MET A 55 7.54 0.34 -7.10
N ARG A 56 6.69 1.31 -6.73
CA ARG A 56 5.29 1.35 -7.16
C ARG A 56 5.21 1.35 -8.69
N VAL A 57 5.91 2.27 -9.34
CA VAL A 57 5.93 2.38 -10.81
C VAL A 57 6.41 1.10 -11.48
N ALA A 58 7.39 0.39 -10.89
CA ALA A 58 7.89 -0.85 -11.45
C ALA A 58 6.91 -2.03 -11.30
N MET A 59 6.24 -2.18 -10.15
CA MET A 59 5.56 -3.44 -9.78
C MET A 59 4.05 -3.35 -9.64
N GLU A 60 3.47 -2.17 -9.48
CA GLU A 60 2.05 -2.02 -9.17
C GLU A 60 1.16 -2.59 -10.28
N GLU A 61 1.49 -2.32 -11.55
CA GLU A 61 0.71 -2.80 -12.70
C GLU A 61 0.70 -4.34 -12.79
N LEU A 62 1.84 -4.98 -12.57
CA LEU A 62 1.94 -6.44 -12.54
C LEU A 62 1.09 -7.03 -11.40
N LEU A 63 1.15 -6.45 -10.22
CA LEU A 63 0.37 -6.93 -9.07
C LEU A 63 -1.13 -6.69 -9.26
N TYR A 64 -1.50 -5.55 -9.83
CA TYR A 64 -2.88 -5.23 -10.17
C TYR A 64 -3.43 -6.20 -11.22
N SER A 65 -2.66 -6.54 -12.26
CA SER A 65 -3.10 -7.47 -13.30
C SER A 65 -3.31 -8.90 -12.77
N TYR A 66 -2.65 -9.29 -11.68
CA TYR A 66 -2.93 -10.55 -10.99
C TYR A 66 -4.00 -10.44 -9.88
N GLY A 67 -4.62 -9.28 -9.73
CA GLY A 67 -5.71 -9.03 -8.78
C GLY A 67 -5.26 -9.17 -7.33
N LEU A 68 -4.18 -8.49 -6.96
CA LEU A 68 -3.71 -8.39 -5.57
C LEU A 68 -4.80 -7.81 -4.66
N ASP A 69 -5.14 -8.53 -3.58
CA ASP A 69 -6.27 -8.13 -2.72
C ASP A 69 -5.84 -7.12 -1.64
N ILE A 70 -4.71 -7.38 -0.97
CA ILE A 70 -4.22 -6.61 0.20
C ILE A 70 -2.70 -6.49 0.15
N VAL A 71 -2.18 -5.34 0.56
CA VAL A 71 -0.75 -5.08 0.80
C VAL A 71 -0.55 -4.70 2.26
N PHE A 72 0.41 -5.34 2.92
CA PHE A 72 0.90 -4.93 4.23
C PHE A 72 2.30 -4.33 4.15
N THR A 73 2.48 -3.17 4.78
CA THR A 73 3.79 -2.50 4.89
C THR A 73 4.11 -2.08 6.31
N GLY A 74 5.35 -1.63 6.52
CA GLY A 74 5.80 -1.04 7.77
C GLY A 74 6.42 0.32 7.51
N HIS A 75 7.66 0.50 7.98
CA HIS A 75 8.54 1.63 7.69
C HIS A 75 8.09 2.97 8.28
N VAL A 76 6.93 3.48 7.89
CA VAL A 76 6.32 4.68 8.50
C VAL A 76 5.82 4.33 9.89
N HIS A 77 6.34 5.02 10.91
CA HIS A 77 6.00 4.79 12.32
C HIS A 77 4.64 5.39 12.69
N ALA A 78 3.58 4.87 12.07
CA ALA A 78 2.19 5.16 12.36
C ALA A 78 1.34 4.08 11.69
N TYR A 79 0.04 4.06 12.03
CA TYR A 79 -0.95 3.25 11.35
C TYR A 79 -1.59 4.03 10.21
N GLU A 80 -1.77 3.38 9.06
CA GLU A 80 -2.59 3.91 7.96
C GLU A 80 -3.24 2.77 7.15
N ARG A 81 -4.50 2.98 6.75
CA ARG A 81 -5.22 2.12 5.82
C ARG A 81 -5.78 2.96 4.67
N SER A 82 -5.51 2.52 3.45
CA SER A 82 -6.09 3.11 2.25
C SER A 82 -7.50 2.60 1.97
N ASN A 83 -8.25 3.36 1.19
CA ASN A 83 -9.30 2.82 0.33
C ASN A 83 -8.67 1.95 -0.77
N ARG A 84 -9.47 1.18 -1.52
CA ARG A 84 -8.94 0.47 -2.70
C ARG A 84 -8.43 1.48 -3.72
N VAL A 85 -7.17 1.32 -4.12
CA VAL A 85 -6.45 2.28 -4.95
C VAL A 85 -5.56 1.55 -5.96
N PHE A 86 -5.47 2.11 -7.15
CA PHE A 86 -4.51 1.72 -8.17
C PHE A 86 -4.02 2.98 -8.87
N ASN A 87 -2.69 3.15 -8.95
CA ASN A 87 -2.04 4.30 -9.56
C ASN A 87 -2.61 5.65 -9.08
N TYR A 88 -2.70 5.83 -7.75
CA TYR A 88 -3.30 6.99 -7.07
C TYR A 88 -4.77 7.30 -7.41
N THR A 89 -5.47 6.39 -8.10
CA THR A 89 -6.89 6.51 -8.42
C THR A 89 -7.69 5.53 -7.56
N LEU A 90 -8.78 6.00 -6.96
CA LEU A 90 -9.72 5.12 -6.27
C LEU A 90 -10.28 4.11 -7.28
N ASP A 91 -10.04 2.83 -7.04
CA ASP A 91 -10.39 1.75 -7.96
C ASP A 91 -11.01 0.60 -7.17
N PRO A 92 -12.25 0.16 -7.48
CA PRO A 92 -12.89 -0.96 -6.79
C PRO A 92 -12.14 -2.30 -6.89
N CYS A 93 -11.25 -2.45 -7.88
CA CYS A 93 -10.39 -3.61 -8.05
C CYS A 93 -8.95 -3.38 -7.58
N GLY A 94 -8.62 -2.17 -7.12
CA GLY A 94 -7.33 -1.87 -6.50
C GLY A 94 -7.14 -2.61 -5.18
N ALA A 95 -5.87 -2.79 -4.78
CA ALA A 95 -5.55 -3.40 -3.50
C ALA A 95 -5.90 -2.45 -2.34
N VAL A 96 -6.19 -3.03 -1.18
CA VAL A 96 -6.19 -2.27 0.09
C VAL A 96 -4.76 -2.25 0.61
N HIS A 97 -4.17 -1.06 0.78
CA HIS A 97 -2.84 -0.88 1.34
C HIS A 97 -2.96 -0.54 2.83
N ILE A 98 -2.31 -1.33 3.67
CA ILE A 98 -2.32 -1.17 5.12
C ILE A 98 -0.88 -1.10 5.62
N SER A 99 -0.52 0.02 6.25
CA SER A 99 0.78 0.23 6.86
C SER A 99 0.68 0.10 8.37
N VAL A 100 1.44 -0.85 8.92
CA VAL A 100 1.55 -1.16 10.36
C VAL A 100 3.02 -1.08 10.81
N GLY A 101 3.68 0.05 10.50
CA GLY A 101 5.06 0.32 10.91
C GLY A 101 5.19 0.82 12.36
N ASP A 102 4.08 0.79 13.08
CA ASP A 102 3.85 1.33 14.42
C ASP A 102 4.15 0.32 15.55
N GLY A 103 5.17 -0.52 15.36
CA GLY A 103 5.50 -1.61 16.28
C GLY A 103 6.15 -1.21 17.62
N GLY A 104 6.36 0.09 17.90
CA GLY A 104 6.90 0.55 19.19
C GLY A 104 8.43 0.68 19.26
N ASN A 105 9.10 0.91 18.13
CA ASN A 105 10.55 1.15 18.15
C ASN A 105 10.90 2.52 18.79
N ARG A 106 12.20 2.73 19.08
CA ARG A 106 12.69 3.93 19.81
C ARG A 106 12.70 5.23 19.00
N GLU A 107 12.52 5.15 17.69
CA GLU A 107 12.53 6.33 16.83
C GLU A 107 11.24 7.13 16.99
N LYS A 108 11.18 8.30 16.33
CA LYS A 108 10.02 9.18 16.47
C LYS A 108 8.81 8.59 15.76
N MET A 109 7.65 8.75 16.38
CA MET A 109 6.35 8.49 15.75
C MET A 109 6.12 9.46 14.59
N ALA A 110 5.62 8.96 13.46
CA ALA A 110 5.17 9.79 12.36
C ALA A 110 3.86 10.48 12.74
N THR A 111 3.88 11.82 12.84
CA THR A 111 2.75 12.63 13.31
C THR A 111 2.36 13.74 12.35
N THR A 112 3.30 14.19 11.52
CA THR A 112 3.07 15.20 10.49
C THR A 112 2.62 14.53 9.19
N HIS A 113 1.59 15.07 8.56
CA HIS A 113 1.12 14.64 7.24
C HIS A 113 1.75 15.48 6.14
N ALA A 114 1.90 14.91 4.94
CA ALA A 114 2.39 15.67 3.79
C ALA A 114 1.39 16.77 3.37
N ASP A 115 0.10 16.56 3.64
CA ASP A 115 -0.99 17.48 3.39
C ASP A 115 -1.24 18.53 4.50
N ASP A 116 -0.49 18.47 5.61
CA ASP A 116 -0.56 19.54 6.61
C ASP A 116 -0.04 20.88 6.01
N PRO A 117 -0.61 22.04 6.40
CA PRO A 117 -0.20 23.34 5.86
C PRO A 117 1.32 23.59 5.96
N GLY A 118 1.96 23.78 4.81
CA GLY A 118 3.41 24.04 4.70
C GLY A 118 4.29 22.83 5.01
N ARG A 119 3.75 21.61 5.01
CA ARG A 119 4.49 20.38 5.33
C ARG A 119 4.79 19.49 4.14
N CYS A 120 4.24 19.77 2.97
CA CYS A 120 4.60 19.07 1.72
C CYS A 120 6.13 19.13 1.51
N PRO A 121 6.83 17.99 1.38
CA PRO A 121 8.27 17.98 1.17
C PRO A 121 8.64 18.43 -0.24
N GLU A 122 9.88 18.88 -0.40
CA GLU A 122 10.46 19.13 -1.72
C GLU A 122 10.58 17.78 -2.46
N PRO A 123 10.10 17.65 -3.72
CA PRO A 123 10.08 16.36 -4.41
C PRO A 123 11.44 15.68 -4.46
N LEU A 124 12.52 16.43 -4.72
CA LEU A 124 13.87 15.86 -4.82
C LEU A 124 14.44 15.36 -3.49
N SER A 125 13.81 15.66 -2.35
CA SER A 125 14.24 15.16 -1.03
C SER A 125 13.54 13.87 -0.61
N THR A 126 12.62 13.33 -1.42
CA THR A 126 11.82 12.17 -1.03
C THR A 126 12.35 10.79 -1.45
N PRO A 127 13.13 10.61 -2.53
CA PRO A 127 13.55 9.27 -2.93
C PRO A 127 14.43 8.57 -1.90
N ASP A 128 14.38 7.25 -1.90
CA ASP A 128 15.32 6.43 -1.14
C ASP A 128 16.73 6.54 -1.75
N ASP A 129 17.68 7.05 -0.97
CA ASP A 129 19.07 7.27 -1.41
C ASP A 129 19.82 5.97 -1.74
N PHE A 130 19.43 4.85 -1.13
CA PHE A 130 20.09 3.57 -1.30
C PHE A 130 19.74 2.91 -2.64
N MET A 131 18.46 2.95 -3.00
CA MET A 131 17.92 2.44 -4.25
C MET A 131 18.15 3.42 -5.42
N GLY A 132 18.13 4.72 -5.13
CA GLY A 132 18.27 5.78 -6.11
C GLY A 132 17.12 5.87 -7.12
N GLY A 133 17.23 6.82 -8.04
CA GLY A 133 16.20 7.11 -9.03
C GLY A 133 15.13 8.07 -8.53
N PHE A 134 14.44 8.74 -9.46
CA PHE A 134 13.36 9.67 -9.15
C PHE A 134 12.15 9.36 -10.02
N CYS A 135 11.04 8.96 -9.39
CA CYS A 135 9.81 8.60 -10.06
C CYS A 135 8.58 9.38 -9.54
N ALA A 136 8.77 10.26 -8.55
CA ALA A 136 7.70 10.98 -7.86
C ALA A 136 7.42 12.34 -8.51
N PHE A 137 6.76 12.32 -9.67
CA PHE A 137 6.30 13.55 -10.31
C PHE A 137 5.01 14.09 -9.67
N ASN A 138 4.74 15.39 -9.86
CA ASN A 138 3.47 15.99 -9.43
C ASN A 138 2.28 15.26 -10.07
N PHE A 139 1.14 15.26 -9.36
CA PHE A 139 -0.09 14.72 -9.90
C PHE A 139 -0.51 15.49 -11.15
N THR A 140 -0.98 14.79 -12.17
CA THR A 140 -1.45 15.40 -13.42
C THR A 140 -2.97 15.44 -13.55
N SER A 141 -3.69 14.82 -12.61
CA SER A 141 -5.15 14.74 -12.55
C SER A 141 -5.65 14.68 -11.10
N GLY A 142 -6.98 14.77 -10.93
CA GLY A 142 -7.61 14.71 -9.61
C GLY A 142 -7.47 16.00 -8.79
N PRO A 143 -7.86 15.96 -7.50
CA PRO A 143 -7.92 17.15 -6.64
C PRO A 143 -6.57 17.85 -6.41
N ALA A 144 -5.46 17.12 -6.50
CA ALA A 144 -4.11 17.66 -6.31
C ALA A 144 -3.35 17.90 -7.64
N ALA A 145 -4.05 17.97 -8.78
CA ALA A 145 -3.42 18.20 -10.08
C ALA A 145 -2.51 19.44 -10.05
N GLY A 146 -1.30 19.29 -10.58
CA GLY A 146 -0.24 20.31 -10.58
C GLY A 146 0.59 20.37 -9.30
N SER A 147 0.18 19.68 -8.23
CA SER A 147 0.85 19.70 -6.92
C SER A 147 1.51 18.37 -6.58
N PHE A 148 2.51 18.41 -5.70
CA PHE A 148 3.19 17.20 -5.21
C PHE A 148 2.43 16.51 -4.08
N CYS A 149 1.70 17.30 -3.27
CA CYS A 149 0.86 16.85 -2.17
C CYS A 149 -0.54 17.43 -2.32
N TRP A 150 -1.48 16.82 -1.60
CA TRP A 150 -2.81 17.38 -1.38
C TRP A 150 -2.72 18.45 -0.27
N ASP A 151 -3.76 19.25 -0.10
CA ASP A 151 -3.91 20.24 0.98
C ASP A 151 -4.86 19.78 2.10
N ARG A 152 -5.28 18.51 2.02
CA ARG A 152 -6.14 17.79 2.94
C ARG A 152 -5.82 16.30 2.83
N GLN A 153 -6.35 15.49 3.75
CA GLN A 153 -6.22 14.04 3.66
C GLN A 153 -6.66 13.54 2.27
N PRO A 154 -5.78 12.85 1.52
CA PRO A 154 -6.12 12.33 0.21
C PRO A 154 -7.28 11.34 0.27
N ASP A 155 -8.16 11.36 -0.74
CA ASP A 155 -9.36 10.52 -0.76
C ASP A 155 -9.05 9.01 -0.78
N TYR A 156 -7.83 8.63 -1.19
CA TYR A 156 -7.35 7.25 -1.10
C TYR A 156 -6.94 6.82 0.31
N SER A 157 -6.76 7.73 1.28
CA SER A 157 -6.48 7.40 2.68
C SER A 157 -7.79 7.28 3.45
N ALA A 158 -8.13 6.08 3.91
CA ALA A 158 -9.38 5.83 4.62
C ALA A 158 -9.25 6.12 6.12
N TYR A 159 -8.11 5.77 6.71
CA TYR A 159 -7.84 5.94 8.14
C TYR A 159 -6.33 6.12 8.36
N ARG A 160 -5.94 7.03 9.25
CA ARG A 160 -4.55 7.21 9.67
C ARG A 160 -4.51 7.63 11.13
N GLU A 161 -3.66 6.99 11.94
CA GLU A 161 -3.49 7.32 13.35
C GLU A 161 -2.03 7.12 13.82
N SER A 162 -1.51 8.11 14.55
CA SER A 162 -0.18 8.08 15.17
C SER A 162 -0.19 7.41 16.55
N SER A 163 -0.54 6.13 16.58
CA SER A 163 -0.48 5.28 17.78
C SER A 163 0.36 4.05 17.50
N PHE A 164 1.00 3.49 18.52
CA PHE A 164 1.59 2.15 18.40
C PHE A 164 0.49 1.10 18.45
N GLY A 165 0.71 -0.02 17.77
CA GLY A 165 -0.31 -1.05 17.66
C GLY A 165 0.15 -2.28 16.89
N HIS A 166 -0.83 -3.13 16.58
CA HIS A 166 -0.66 -4.29 15.72
C HIS A 166 -1.98 -4.63 15.02
N GLY A 167 -1.87 -5.38 13.94
CA GLY A 167 -3.01 -5.83 13.15
C GLY A 167 -3.33 -7.31 13.27
N ILE A 168 -4.59 -7.66 13.06
CA ILE A 168 -5.08 -9.03 12.94
C ILE A 168 -5.93 -9.14 11.68
N LEU A 169 -5.52 -10.02 10.76
CA LEU A 169 -6.31 -10.40 9.58
C LEU A 169 -6.98 -11.75 9.82
N GLU A 170 -8.31 -11.76 9.79
CA GLU A 170 -9.13 -12.97 9.94
C GLU A 170 -9.85 -13.28 8.62
N VAL A 171 -9.21 -14.09 7.77
CA VAL A 171 -9.85 -14.59 6.53
C VAL A 171 -10.97 -15.55 6.91
N LYS A 172 -12.20 -15.26 6.44
CA LYS A 172 -13.40 -16.03 6.77
C LYS A 172 -13.73 -17.05 5.70
N ASN A 173 -13.62 -16.67 4.44
CA ASN A 173 -13.86 -17.52 3.27
C ASN A 173 -13.16 -16.93 2.04
N GLU A 174 -13.51 -17.38 0.84
CA GLU A 174 -12.91 -16.95 -0.44
C GLU A 174 -13.21 -15.49 -0.86
N THR A 175 -14.14 -14.80 -0.19
CA THR A 175 -14.55 -13.42 -0.51
C THR A 175 -14.43 -12.44 0.65
N TYR A 176 -14.54 -12.88 1.90
CA TYR A 176 -14.53 -12.02 3.09
C TYR A 176 -13.31 -12.26 3.98
N ALA A 177 -12.60 -11.18 4.31
CA ALA A 177 -11.63 -11.14 5.39
C ALA A 177 -11.90 -9.95 6.31
N LEU A 178 -11.82 -10.15 7.61
CA LEU A 178 -11.94 -9.08 8.60
C LEU A 178 -10.54 -8.58 8.96
N TRP A 179 -10.29 -7.29 8.77
CA TRP A 179 -9.10 -6.61 9.28
C TRP A 179 -9.45 -5.87 10.57
N LYS A 180 -8.60 -6.03 11.59
CA LYS A 180 -8.63 -5.24 12.82
C LYS A 180 -7.25 -4.70 13.13
N TRP A 181 -7.16 -3.44 13.53
CA TRP A 181 -5.97 -2.87 14.12
C TRP A 181 -6.25 -2.46 15.57
N HIS A 182 -5.32 -2.83 16.44
CA HIS A 182 -5.41 -2.67 17.89
C HIS A 182 -4.30 -1.76 18.38
N ARG A 183 -4.68 -0.71 19.10
CA ARG A 183 -3.76 0.26 19.70
C ARG A 183 -3.19 -0.25 21.00
N ASN A 184 -1.91 0.01 21.23
CA ASN A 184 -1.22 -0.45 22.44
C ASN A 184 -1.78 0.17 23.73
N GLN A 185 -2.32 1.39 23.67
CA GLN A 185 -2.90 2.07 24.83
C GLN A 185 -4.27 1.53 25.25
N ASP A 186 -4.96 0.79 24.38
CA ASP A 186 -6.30 0.28 24.68
C ASP A 186 -6.20 -1.13 25.27
N LEU A 187 -6.29 -1.24 26.61
CA LEU A 187 -6.16 -2.51 27.34
C LEU A 187 -7.50 -3.13 27.77
N TYR A 188 -8.64 -2.51 27.44
CA TYR A 188 -9.95 -3.07 27.75
C TYR A 188 -10.34 -4.16 26.74
N GLN A 189 -11.09 -5.16 27.21
CA GLN A 189 -11.43 -6.33 26.40
C GLN A 189 -12.24 -5.93 25.16
N GLY A 190 -11.80 -6.39 23.99
CA GLY A 190 -12.47 -6.12 22.72
C GLY A 190 -12.18 -4.75 22.12
N ALA A 191 -11.22 -3.99 22.64
CA ALA A 191 -10.82 -2.72 22.05
C ALA A 191 -10.29 -2.90 20.62
N VAL A 192 -10.78 -2.07 19.70
CA VAL A 192 -10.33 -2.03 18.30
C VAL A 192 -10.23 -0.56 17.89
N GLY A 193 -9.10 -0.17 17.30
CA GLY A 193 -8.89 1.19 16.81
C GLY A 193 -9.49 1.40 15.43
N ASP A 194 -9.31 0.41 14.54
CA ASP A 194 -9.87 0.40 13.18
C ASP A 194 -10.27 -1.03 12.78
N GLU A 195 -11.41 -1.16 12.11
CA GLU A 195 -11.98 -2.43 11.69
C GLU A 195 -12.67 -2.31 10.32
N ILE A 196 -12.44 -3.27 9.44
CA ILE A 196 -13.13 -3.33 8.15
C ILE A 196 -13.24 -4.76 7.62
N TYR A 197 -14.38 -5.09 7.02
CA TYR A 197 -14.48 -6.23 6.13
C TYR A 197 -13.90 -5.87 4.76
N ILE A 198 -12.81 -6.54 4.39
CA ILE A 198 -12.28 -6.50 3.03
C ILE A 198 -13.01 -7.58 2.25
N VAL A 199 -13.75 -7.15 1.22
CA VAL A 199 -14.50 -8.03 0.33
C VAL A 199 -13.85 -7.99 -1.04
N ARG A 200 -13.45 -9.16 -1.57
CA ARG A 200 -12.91 -9.30 -2.93
C ARG A 200 -14.00 -9.77 -3.90
N GLU A 201 -13.96 -9.26 -5.13
CA GLU A 201 -14.94 -9.53 -6.18
C GLU A 201 -14.24 -10.21 -7.39
N PRO A 202 -13.95 -11.53 -7.35
CA PRO A 202 -13.18 -12.22 -8.38
C PRO A 202 -13.77 -12.08 -9.79
N GLU A 203 -15.08 -12.20 -9.92
CA GLU A 203 -15.77 -12.12 -11.22
C GLU A 203 -15.66 -10.71 -11.82
N ARG A 204 -15.61 -9.68 -10.97
CA ARG A 204 -15.45 -8.29 -11.41
C ARG A 204 -14.02 -7.98 -11.84
N CYS A 205 -13.04 -8.46 -11.08
CA CYS A 205 -11.68 -7.95 -11.15
C CYS A 205 -10.70 -8.88 -11.89
N LEU A 206 -10.92 -10.21 -11.91
CA LEU A 206 -10.00 -11.16 -12.55
C LEU A 206 -10.34 -11.44 -14.03
N LEU A 207 -11.59 -11.22 -14.47
CA LEU A 207 -12.00 -11.43 -15.86
C LEU A 207 -11.36 -10.43 -16.84
N LYS A 208 -10.82 -9.31 -16.35
CA LYS A 208 -10.10 -8.33 -17.20
C LYS A 208 -8.68 -8.78 -17.54
N SER A 209 -8.08 -9.68 -16.76
CA SER A 209 -6.69 -10.12 -16.96
C SER A 209 -6.54 -11.21 -18.02
N SER A 210 -7.61 -11.94 -18.33
CA SER A 210 -7.60 -12.99 -19.36
C SER A 210 -7.63 -12.47 -20.80
N ILE A 211 -8.02 -11.22 -21.03
CA ILE A 211 -8.03 -10.62 -22.38
C ILE A 211 -6.64 -10.11 -22.78
N ALA A 212 -5.76 -9.79 -21.82
CA ALA A 212 -4.39 -9.34 -22.10
C ALA A 212 -3.42 -10.49 -22.42
N ALA A 213 -3.79 -11.76 -22.19
CA ALA A 213 -2.94 -12.92 -22.46
C ALA A 213 -3.02 -13.42 -23.93
N TYR A 214 -3.76 -12.73 -24.81
CA TYR A 214 -4.00 -13.15 -26.20
C TYR A 214 -3.53 -12.13 -27.27
N PHE A 215 -2.77 -11.10 -26.91
CA PHE A 215 -2.14 -10.17 -27.87
C PHE A 215 -0.65 -9.97 -27.58
#